data_AF-A0A1V5GLM7-F1
#
_entry.id   AF-A0A1V5GLM7-F1
#
_cell.length_a   1.000
_cell.length_b   1.000
_cell.length_c   1.000
_cell.angle_alpha   90.00
_cell.angle_beta   90.00
_cell.angle_gamma   90.00
#
_symmetry.space_group_name_H-M   'P 1'
#
loop_
_entity.id
_entity.type
_entity.pdbx_description
1 polymer ?
#
loop_
_entity_poly.entity_id
_entity_poly.type
_entity_poly.pdbx_seq_one_letter_code
_entity_poly.pdbx_strand_id
1 'polypeptide(L)'
;MNTDSISFDLGCNFDYKLFDFVDQYDKKHAINSFFGKLKHDGLPGGRTASIIPDFTLDQLADYVKECKKRDITFNYLINPLSMDQNEIDPVVGKQIRDFMHQMYDLGIRAFTLNSPILIKYAKREFKDIFITLGLYAYPTTIQHIEYWRNWGVDEITLDHGFNRRFDILRNLLTQYKDTDLHLRVIANNLCLRECPFRLAHGCFVGHSDPEKFSMDYSLVNCAYKKVTTPAAILTAEFIRPEDVHYYRELAEETGNKNFSIKLIDRTRTTDFLHRVVKGYMEESYDGNLLDIVNWPQAKTIATLPPDAANPQGGAPQGKPAGAPPMGRPAGGPPPWVMEGRPPRPGEPEEWAKANGITAPPAGMPAGGPPPGVPNMRWMDLLKPEAMMAYGRTMHLPKLYVDNKKLDGFLEHFIHNNKCGQSLCVNDILEPGQTAPNACAHCSTWAKKVISYDENEVAQWKELCSGVLHSIEDGTIYKQA
;
A
#
# COMPACT_ATOMS: atom_id res chain seq x y z
N MET A 1 -8.51 -10.20 -26.87
CA MET A 1 -9.87 -9.76 -26.46
C MET A 1 -10.27 -10.59 -25.26
N ASN A 2 -10.49 -9.96 -24.10
CA ASN A 2 -10.94 -10.62 -22.86
C ASN A 2 -12.33 -11.26 -23.09
N THR A 3 -12.47 -12.54 -22.76
CA THR A 3 -13.74 -13.27 -22.86
C THR A 3 -14.42 -13.48 -21.51
N ASP A 4 -13.79 -13.10 -20.40
CA ASP A 4 -14.35 -13.17 -19.04
C ASP A 4 -15.08 -11.86 -18.70
N SER A 5 -16.17 -11.96 -17.92
CA SER A 5 -16.97 -10.81 -17.48
C SER A 5 -16.27 -9.97 -16.40
N ILE A 6 -15.16 -10.46 -15.85
CA ILE A 6 -14.31 -9.71 -14.92
C ILE A 6 -12.85 -9.70 -15.40
N SER A 7 -12.19 -8.55 -15.30
CA SER A 7 -10.77 -8.40 -15.63
C SER A 7 -9.90 -8.25 -14.39
N PHE A 8 -8.60 -8.51 -14.54
CA PHE A 8 -7.61 -8.45 -13.47
C PHE A 8 -6.49 -7.46 -13.74
N ASP A 9 -6.13 -6.68 -12.71
CA ASP A 9 -4.89 -5.90 -12.66
C ASP A 9 -3.87 -6.60 -11.78
N LEU A 10 -2.67 -6.85 -12.30
CA LEU A 10 -1.62 -7.60 -11.60
C LEU A 10 -0.42 -6.73 -11.23
N GLY A 11 0.04 -6.82 -9.98
CA GLY A 11 1.28 -6.18 -9.56
C GLY A 11 2.50 -6.87 -10.18
N CYS A 12 3.39 -6.09 -10.80
CA CYS A 12 4.61 -6.63 -11.42
C CYS A 12 5.86 -6.36 -10.57
N ASN A 13 6.68 -7.38 -10.37
CA ASN A 13 7.99 -7.26 -9.75
C ASN A 13 9.13 -7.03 -10.77
N PHE A 14 8.78 -6.73 -12.03
CA PHE A 14 9.69 -6.55 -13.17
C PHE A 14 10.51 -7.78 -13.59
N ASP A 15 10.17 -8.97 -13.09
CA ASP A 15 10.69 -10.22 -13.66
C ASP A 15 9.92 -10.59 -14.93
N TYR A 16 10.64 -10.88 -16.02
CA TYR A 16 10.04 -11.26 -17.29
C TYR A 16 9.35 -12.63 -17.22
N LYS A 17 9.71 -13.49 -16.26
CA LYS A 17 8.98 -14.75 -16.01
C LYS A 17 7.51 -14.55 -15.66
N LEU A 18 7.13 -13.35 -15.20
CA LEU A 18 5.73 -13.04 -14.97
C LEU A 18 4.89 -13.15 -16.26
N PHE A 19 5.47 -12.79 -17.41
CA PHE A 19 4.82 -12.97 -18.71
C PHE A 19 4.63 -14.45 -19.03
N ASP A 20 5.63 -15.31 -18.74
CA ASP A 20 5.52 -16.76 -18.97
C ASP A 20 4.35 -17.36 -18.17
N PHE A 21 4.14 -16.89 -16.93
CA PHE A 21 3.01 -17.34 -16.11
C PHE A 21 1.67 -16.85 -16.67
N VAL A 22 1.59 -15.60 -17.12
CA VAL A 22 0.36 -15.09 -17.77
C VAL A 22 0.07 -15.88 -19.04
N ASP A 23 1.06 -16.07 -19.92
CA ASP A 23 0.93 -16.87 -21.15
C ASP A 23 0.52 -18.33 -20.82
N GLN A 24 1.00 -18.87 -19.70
CA GLN A 24 0.68 -20.22 -19.25
C GLN A 24 -0.73 -20.36 -18.66
N TYR A 25 -1.20 -19.43 -17.84
CA TYR A 25 -2.42 -19.62 -17.03
C TYR A 25 -3.60 -18.75 -17.47
N ASP A 26 -3.38 -17.55 -18.00
CA ASP A 26 -4.45 -16.63 -18.40
C ASP A 26 -4.97 -16.93 -19.82
N LYS A 27 -5.66 -18.06 -19.96
CA LYS A 27 -6.20 -18.52 -21.26
C LYS A 27 -7.35 -17.66 -21.79
N LYS A 28 -7.96 -16.85 -20.94
CA LYS A 28 -9.11 -15.98 -21.27
C LYS A 28 -8.68 -14.54 -21.57
N HIS A 29 -7.39 -14.22 -21.41
CA HIS A 29 -6.87 -12.85 -21.47
C HIS A 29 -7.61 -11.92 -20.49
N ALA A 30 -7.85 -12.42 -19.28
CA ALA A 30 -8.53 -11.70 -18.21
C ALA A 30 -7.61 -10.69 -17.53
N ILE A 31 -6.29 -10.90 -17.54
CA ILE A 31 -5.31 -9.94 -17.01
C ILE A 31 -5.06 -8.85 -18.06
N ASN A 32 -5.67 -7.69 -17.85
CA ASN A 32 -5.65 -6.58 -18.81
C ASN A 32 -4.52 -5.57 -18.54
N SER A 33 -3.93 -5.61 -17.35
CA SER A 33 -3.06 -4.55 -16.86
C SER A 33 -2.04 -5.08 -15.87
N PHE A 34 -0.79 -4.63 -16.04
CA PHE A 34 0.26 -4.74 -15.05
C PHE A 34 0.50 -3.38 -14.43
N PHE A 35 0.82 -3.34 -13.13
CA PHE A 35 1.18 -2.08 -12.47
C PHE A 35 2.46 -2.17 -11.65
N GLY A 36 3.25 -1.11 -11.72
CA GLY A 36 4.56 -1.03 -11.10
C GLY A 36 5.10 0.40 -11.09
N LYS A 37 6.26 0.57 -10.44
CA LYS A 37 7.04 1.81 -10.51
C LYS A 37 8.50 1.53 -10.26
N LEU A 38 9.37 2.40 -10.77
CA LEU A 38 10.80 2.32 -10.49
C LEU A 38 11.07 2.68 -9.03
N LYS A 39 12.09 2.04 -8.45
CA LYS A 39 12.58 2.36 -7.11
C LYS A 39 13.19 3.77 -7.01
N HIS A 40 13.95 4.16 -8.05
CA HIS A 40 14.72 5.39 -8.09
C HIS A 40 14.14 6.40 -9.10
N ASP A 41 12.85 6.73 -8.98
CA ASP A 41 12.21 7.80 -9.77
C ASP A 41 12.03 9.11 -8.99
N GLY A 42 12.37 9.13 -7.70
CA GLY A 42 12.20 10.28 -6.83
C GLY A 42 10.73 10.58 -6.47
N LEU A 43 9.80 9.71 -6.80
CA LEU A 43 8.38 9.88 -6.46
C LEU A 43 7.96 8.80 -5.45
N PRO A 44 7.05 9.10 -4.53
CA PRO A 44 6.48 8.06 -3.68
C PRO A 44 5.36 7.30 -4.43
N GLY A 45 5.09 6.05 -4.03
CA GLY A 45 4.12 5.19 -4.72
C GLY A 45 3.34 4.23 -3.82
N GLY A 46 3.18 4.56 -2.54
CA GLY A 46 2.36 3.77 -1.63
C GLY A 46 2.96 2.43 -1.19
N ARG A 47 4.28 2.25 -1.30
CA ARG A 47 5.07 1.18 -0.70
C ARG A 47 6.43 1.75 -0.30
N THR A 48 7.04 1.17 0.72
CA THR A 48 8.42 1.48 1.10
C THR A 48 9.34 1.25 -0.09
N ALA A 49 10.09 2.26 -0.52
CA ALA A 49 10.90 2.17 -1.73
C ALA A 49 12.01 1.11 -1.63
N SER A 50 12.54 0.84 -0.44
CA SER A 50 13.63 -0.13 -0.20
C SER A 50 13.30 -1.58 -0.58
N ILE A 51 12.02 -1.93 -0.71
CA ILE A 51 11.55 -3.28 -1.06
C ILE A 51 11.08 -3.41 -2.52
N ILE A 52 11.25 -2.34 -3.32
CA ILE A 52 10.96 -2.34 -4.75
C ILE A 52 12.20 -2.87 -5.48
N PRO A 53 12.06 -3.80 -6.45
CA PRO A 53 13.18 -4.25 -7.28
C PRO A 53 13.90 -3.12 -8.01
N ASP A 54 15.22 -3.22 -8.14
CA ASP A 54 16.01 -2.30 -8.95
C ASP A 54 15.74 -2.55 -10.44
N PHE A 55 15.36 -1.48 -11.15
CA PHE A 55 15.04 -1.52 -12.56
C PHE A 55 15.37 -0.16 -13.18
N THR A 56 15.94 -0.17 -14.39
CA THR A 56 16.33 1.05 -15.11
C THR A 56 15.20 1.55 -16.00
N LEU A 57 15.32 2.79 -16.46
CA LEU A 57 14.38 3.37 -17.42
C LEU A 57 14.36 2.62 -18.76
N ASP A 58 15.52 2.21 -19.27
CA ASP A 58 15.61 1.47 -20.54
C ASP A 58 14.95 0.09 -20.42
N GLN A 59 15.20 -0.61 -19.30
CA GLN A 59 14.54 -1.88 -19.02
C GLN A 59 13.01 -1.71 -18.88
N LEU A 60 12.55 -0.59 -18.29
CA LEU A 60 11.12 -0.27 -18.24
C LEU A 60 10.55 -0.06 -19.64
N ALA A 61 11.25 0.65 -20.52
CA ALA A 61 10.82 0.84 -21.89
C ALA A 61 10.65 -0.50 -22.62
N ASP A 62 11.58 -1.43 -22.44
CA ASP A 62 11.47 -2.78 -23.02
C ASP A 62 10.36 -3.61 -22.38
N TYR A 63 10.17 -3.50 -21.06
CA TYR A 63 9.07 -4.17 -20.36
C TYR A 63 7.70 -3.68 -20.84
N VAL A 64 7.53 -2.37 -21.05
CA VAL A 64 6.31 -1.77 -21.62
C VAL A 64 6.05 -2.28 -23.04
N LYS A 65 7.09 -2.49 -23.86
CA LYS A 65 6.95 -3.10 -25.18
C LYS A 65 6.47 -4.56 -25.07
N GLU A 66 6.98 -5.34 -24.12
CA GLU A 66 6.51 -6.70 -23.88
C GLU A 66 5.06 -6.76 -23.41
N CYS A 67 4.63 -5.85 -22.53
CA CYS A 67 3.22 -5.69 -22.16
C CYS A 67 2.37 -5.42 -23.40
N LYS A 68 2.78 -4.47 -24.26
CA LYS A 68 2.04 -4.11 -25.48
C LYS A 68 1.91 -5.27 -26.47
N LYS A 69 2.95 -6.11 -26.63
CA LYS A 69 2.89 -7.32 -27.49
C LYS A 69 1.78 -8.29 -27.07
N ARG A 70 1.42 -8.28 -25.77
CA ARG A 70 0.41 -9.14 -25.16
C ARG A 70 -0.93 -8.46 -24.92
N ASP A 71 -1.12 -7.24 -25.43
CA ASP A 71 -2.33 -6.43 -25.17
C ASP A 71 -2.55 -6.14 -23.68
N ILE A 72 -1.47 -6.09 -22.90
CA ILE A 72 -1.46 -5.75 -21.47
C ILE A 72 -1.10 -4.27 -21.34
N THR A 73 -1.93 -3.50 -20.65
CA THR A 73 -1.64 -2.11 -20.31
C THR A 73 -0.62 -2.04 -19.17
N PHE A 74 0.40 -1.19 -19.29
CA PHE A 74 1.28 -0.90 -18.16
C PHE A 74 0.81 0.36 -17.44
N ASN A 75 0.46 0.24 -16.15
CA ASN A 75 -0.05 1.30 -15.29
C ASN A 75 1.02 1.75 -14.28
N TYR A 76 1.53 2.97 -14.46
CA TYR A 76 2.60 3.52 -13.62
C TYR A 76 2.06 4.17 -12.34
N LEU A 77 2.71 3.92 -11.20
CA LEU A 77 2.23 4.38 -9.90
C LEU A 77 2.89 5.68 -9.41
N ILE A 78 2.06 6.72 -9.18
CA ILE A 78 2.41 7.96 -8.46
C ILE A 78 1.26 8.26 -7.47
N ASN A 79 1.08 7.35 -6.51
CA ASN A 79 -0.11 7.28 -5.66
C ASN A 79 0.20 7.21 -4.16
N PRO A 80 1.00 8.12 -3.59
CA PRO A 80 1.12 8.21 -2.14
C PRO A 80 -0.16 8.73 -1.50
N LEU A 81 -0.23 8.66 -0.17
CA LEU A 81 -1.23 9.41 0.59
C LEU A 81 -0.93 10.93 0.59
N SER A 82 0.35 11.30 0.60
CA SER A 82 0.82 12.69 0.66
C SER A 82 2.06 12.86 -0.22
N MET A 83 2.17 14.04 -0.82
CA MET A 83 3.30 14.47 -1.65
C MET A 83 4.05 15.65 -1.04
N ASP A 84 3.70 16.09 0.18
CA ASP A 84 4.32 17.25 0.85
C ASP A 84 4.27 18.56 0.05
N GLN A 85 3.18 18.79 -0.70
CA GLN A 85 3.00 19.93 -1.61
C GLN A 85 4.00 19.99 -2.79
N ASN A 86 4.80 18.94 -3.00
CA ASN A 86 5.79 18.92 -4.07
C ASN A 86 5.17 19.07 -5.47
N GLU A 87 3.88 18.79 -5.66
CA GLU A 87 3.21 18.93 -6.95
C GLU A 87 2.98 20.40 -7.35
N ILE A 88 2.86 21.30 -6.37
CA ILE A 88 2.69 22.74 -6.59
C ILE A 88 4.00 23.52 -6.53
N ASP A 89 5.06 22.93 -5.99
CA ASP A 89 6.38 23.55 -6.00
C ASP A 89 6.84 23.84 -7.45
N PRO A 90 7.36 25.03 -7.75
CA PRO A 90 7.69 25.41 -9.12
C PRO A 90 8.83 24.56 -9.72
N VAL A 91 9.75 24.05 -8.89
CA VAL A 91 10.90 23.25 -9.32
C VAL A 91 10.55 21.77 -9.29
N VAL A 92 10.13 21.26 -8.13
CA VAL A 92 9.82 19.84 -7.94
C VAL A 92 8.57 19.46 -8.72
N GLY A 93 7.55 20.32 -8.73
CA GLY A 93 6.34 20.11 -9.53
C GLY A 93 6.64 20.05 -11.03
N LYS A 94 7.59 20.85 -11.53
CA LYS A 94 8.06 20.73 -12.92
C LYS A 94 8.74 19.38 -13.16
N GLN A 95 9.61 18.93 -12.26
CA GLN A 95 10.28 17.63 -12.37
C GLN A 95 9.27 16.48 -12.40
N ILE A 96 8.23 16.52 -11.56
CA ILE A 96 7.14 15.53 -11.57
C ILE A 96 6.46 15.50 -12.95
N ARG A 97 6.12 16.67 -13.49
CA ARG A 97 5.48 16.80 -14.81
C ARG A 97 6.37 16.31 -15.94
N ASP A 98 7.65 16.71 -15.96
CA ASP A 98 8.63 16.25 -16.93
C ASP A 98 8.78 14.72 -16.89
N PHE A 99 8.78 14.12 -15.68
CA PHE A 99 8.80 12.68 -15.50
C PHE A 99 7.55 12.00 -16.07
N MET A 100 6.35 12.57 -15.84
CA MET A 100 5.12 12.04 -16.42
C MET A 100 5.15 12.10 -17.97
N HIS A 101 5.70 13.16 -18.56
CA HIS A 101 5.94 13.24 -20.00
C HIS A 101 6.92 12.17 -20.47
N GLN A 102 8.03 11.95 -19.75
CA GLN A 102 8.98 10.89 -20.08
C GLN A 102 8.33 9.50 -20.07
N MET A 103 7.53 9.18 -19.05
CA MET A 103 6.78 7.92 -19.00
C MET A 103 5.80 7.80 -20.16
N TYR A 104 5.09 8.89 -20.49
CA TYR A 104 4.19 8.93 -21.63
C TYR A 104 4.92 8.70 -22.96
N ASP A 105 6.10 9.29 -23.16
CA ASP A 105 6.91 9.09 -24.37
C ASP A 105 7.42 7.64 -24.51
N LEU A 106 7.61 6.92 -23.40
CA LEU A 106 7.91 5.48 -23.39
C LEU A 106 6.73 4.60 -23.82
N GLY A 107 5.55 5.17 -24.02
CA GLY A 107 4.34 4.43 -24.39
C GLY A 107 3.45 4.06 -23.21
N ILE A 108 3.73 4.54 -22.00
CA ILE A 108 2.84 4.36 -20.85
C ILE A 108 1.60 5.24 -21.06
N ARG A 109 0.43 4.63 -20.96
CA ARG A 109 -0.87 5.29 -21.15
C ARG A 109 -1.80 5.19 -19.95
N ALA A 110 -1.33 4.58 -18.86
CA ALA A 110 -2.08 4.50 -17.62
C ALA A 110 -1.25 4.98 -16.43
N PHE A 111 -1.86 5.80 -15.56
CA PHE A 111 -1.30 6.17 -14.27
C PHE A 111 -2.28 5.90 -13.14
N THR A 112 -1.76 5.40 -12.02
CA THR A 112 -2.49 5.44 -10.75
C THR A 112 -2.03 6.67 -9.97
N LEU A 113 -2.96 7.58 -9.71
CA LEU A 113 -2.72 8.86 -9.03
C LEU A 113 -3.67 9.01 -7.85
N ASN A 114 -3.22 9.72 -6.80
CA ASN A 114 -4.11 10.18 -5.72
C ASN A 114 -4.16 11.71 -5.59
N SER A 115 -3.21 12.41 -6.21
CA SER A 115 -3.13 13.87 -6.12
C SER A 115 -4.17 14.52 -7.03
N PRO A 116 -5.11 15.31 -6.49
CA PRO A 116 -6.01 16.19 -7.24
C PRO A 116 -5.37 16.91 -8.43
N ILE A 117 -4.21 17.51 -8.17
CA ILE A 117 -3.52 18.40 -9.10
C ILE A 117 -2.92 17.58 -10.24
N LEU A 118 -2.29 16.44 -9.92
CA LEU A 118 -1.72 15.57 -10.93
C LEU A 118 -2.79 14.92 -11.81
N ILE A 119 -3.96 14.58 -11.24
CA ILE A 119 -5.10 14.05 -12.01
C ILE A 119 -5.57 15.08 -13.03
N LYS A 120 -5.85 16.32 -12.60
CA LYS A 120 -6.29 17.40 -13.50
C LYS A 120 -5.24 17.77 -14.52
N TYR A 121 -3.96 17.78 -14.12
CA TYR A 121 -2.85 17.99 -15.03
C TYR A 121 -2.80 16.91 -16.11
N ALA A 122 -2.75 15.63 -15.73
CA ALA A 122 -2.63 14.52 -16.67
C ALA A 122 -3.78 14.51 -17.69
N LYS A 123 -5.02 14.72 -17.23
CA LYS A 123 -6.21 14.77 -18.10
C LYS A 123 -6.26 15.95 -19.05
N ARG A 124 -5.53 17.03 -18.76
CA ARG A 124 -5.42 18.19 -19.67
C ARG A 124 -4.31 18.00 -20.69
N GLU A 125 -3.16 17.48 -20.27
CA GLU A 125 -1.96 17.42 -21.13
C GLU A 125 -1.94 16.19 -22.04
N PHE A 126 -2.45 15.03 -21.59
CA PHE A 126 -2.33 13.77 -22.32
C PHE A 126 -3.69 13.35 -22.91
N LYS A 127 -3.73 13.09 -24.23
CA LYS A 127 -4.97 12.87 -24.98
C LYS A 127 -5.62 11.50 -24.79
N ASP A 128 -4.83 10.49 -24.49
CA ASP A 128 -5.21 9.07 -24.41
C ASP A 128 -4.74 8.45 -23.09
N ILE A 129 -4.81 9.22 -22.01
CA ILE A 129 -4.40 8.76 -20.68
C ILE A 129 -5.57 8.17 -19.89
N PHE A 130 -5.34 6.98 -19.36
CA PHE A 130 -6.18 6.30 -18.39
C PHE A 130 -5.68 6.59 -16.97
N ILE A 131 -6.55 7.13 -16.12
CA ILE A 131 -6.24 7.52 -14.76
C ILE A 131 -7.03 6.64 -13.81
N THR A 132 -6.30 5.84 -13.04
CA THR A 132 -6.85 5.15 -11.89
C THR A 132 -6.66 5.98 -10.62
N LEU A 133 -7.71 6.16 -9.84
CA LEU A 133 -7.61 6.61 -8.46
C LEU A 133 -7.14 5.45 -7.56
N GLY A 134 -6.06 5.67 -6.82
CA GLY A 134 -5.52 4.69 -5.88
C GLY A 134 -6.26 4.66 -4.53
N LEU A 135 -6.02 3.56 -3.80
CA LEU A 135 -6.65 3.28 -2.50
C LEU A 135 -6.49 4.41 -1.46
N TYR A 136 -5.33 5.08 -1.41
CA TYR A 136 -5.07 6.13 -0.41
C TYR A 136 -5.86 7.43 -0.63
N ALA A 137 -6.61 7.55 -1.74
CA ALA A 137 -7.59 8.62 -1.89
C ALA A 137 -8.90 8.37 -1.09
N TYR A 138 -9.04 7.21 -0.46
CA TYR A 138 -10.18 6.78 0.36
C TYR A 138 -11.56 7.06 -0.27
N PRO A 139 -11.85 6.46 -1.43
CA PRO A 139 -13.20 6.47 -2.01
C PRO A 139 -14.11 5.53 -1.18
N THR A 140 -14.65 6.03 -0.07
CA THR A 140 -15.43 5.26 0.91
C THR A 140 -16.95 5.41 0.76
N THR A 141 -17.40 6.36 -0.06
CA THR A 141 -18.82 6.68 -0.27
C THR A 141 -19.11 6.96 -1.75
N ILE A 142 -20.38 6.81 -2.14
CA ILE A 142 -20.86 7.16 -3.49
C ILE A 142 -20.52 8.62 -3.83
N GLN A 143 -20.66 9.53 -2.87
CA GLN A 143 -20.35 10.94 -3.04
C GLN A 143 -18.86 11.18 -3.36
N HIS A 144 -17.95 10.51 -2.63
CA HIS A 144 -16.51 10.57 -2.94
C HIS A 144 -16.23 10.04 -4.36
N ILE A 145 -16.84 8.92 -4.73
CA ILE A 145 -16.67 8.32 -6.06
C ILE A 145 -17.11 9.30 -7.16
N GLU A 146 -18.26 9.95 -7.00
CA GLU A 146 -18.78 10.92 -7.98
C GLU A 146 -17.89 12.17 -8.10
N TYR A 147 -17.28 12.65 -7.01
CA TYR A 147 -16.30 13.74 -7.09
C TYR A 147 -15.13 13.39 -8.00
N TRP A 148 -14.55 12.21 -7.81
CA TRP A 148 -13.40 11.75 -8.60
C TRP A 148 -13.76 11.47 -10.06
N ARG A 149 -14.92 10.87 -10.31
CA ARG A 149 -15.47 10.68 -11.66
C ARG A 149 -15.60 12.03 -12.39
N ASN A 150 -16.22 13.03 -11.75
CA ASN A 150 -16.34 14.39 -12.31
C ASN A 150 -14.99 15.09 -12.52
N TRP A 151 -13.94 14.61 -11.86
CA TRP A 151 -12.59 15.12 -12.07
C TRP A 151 -11.86 14.48 -13.24
N GLY A 152 -12.47 13.46 -13.85
CA GLY A 152 -12.02 12.76 -15.05
C GLY A 152 -11.40 11.40 -14.75
N VAL A 153 -11.41 10.91 -13.51
CA VAL A 153 -10.88 9.57 -13.20
C VAL A 153 -11.66 8.51 -13.98
N ASP A 154 -10.94 7.60 -14.65
CA ASP A 154 -11.54 6.53 -15.46
C ASP A 154 -11.76 5.25 -14.65
N GLU A 155 -10.92 4.99 -13.65
CA GLU A 155 -11.08 3.83 -12.75
C GLU A 155 -10.88 4.22 -11.29
N ILE A 156 -11.71 3.66 -10.40
CA ILE A 156 -11.56 3.88 -8.95
C ILE A 156 -11.28 2.54 -8.26
N THR A 157 -10.12 2.44 -7.62
CA THR A 157 -9.87 1.40 -6.62
C THR A 157 -10.67 1.70 -5.37
N LEU A 158 -11.72 0.91 -5.14
CA LEU A 158 -12.57 1.00 -3.97
C LEU A 158 -11.81 0.67 -2.68
N ASP A 159 -12.27 1.24 -1.58
CA ASP A 159 -11.81 0.87 -0.25
C ASP A 159 -12.03 -0.62 0.04
N HIS A 160 -11.15 -1.25 0.83
CA HIS A 160 -11.30 -2.68 1.18
C HIS A 160 -12.64 -3.01 1.83
N GLY A 161 -13.23 -2.04 2.55
CA GLY A 161 -14.56 -2.13 3.14
C GLY A 161 -15.66 -2.51 2.15
N PHE A 162 -15.47 -2.26 0.85
CA PHE A 162 -16.44 -2.64 -0.17
C PHE A 162 -16.46 -4.12 -0.48
N ASN A 163 -15.33 -4.83 -0.41
CA ASN A 163 -15.24 -6.23 -0.87
C ASN A 163 -16.35 -7.11 -0.28
N ARG A 164 -16.66 -6.96 1.02
CA ARG A 164 -17.68 -7.78 1.68
C ARG A 164 -19.08 -7.16 1.72
N ARG A 165 -19.27 -5.93 1.24
CA ARG A 165 -20.56 -5.20 1.27
C ARG A 165 -21.27 -5.35 -0.08
N PHE A 166 -21.76 -6.55 -0.36
CA PHE A 166 -22.43 -6.89 -1.63
C PHE A 166 -23.67 -6.03 -1.92
N ASP A 167 -24.40 -5.61 -0.89
CA ASP A 167 -25.50 -4.65 -0.99
C ASP A 167 -25.03 -3.30 -1.55
N ILE A 168 -23.93 -2.76 -1.02
CA ILE A 168 -23.36 -1.50 -1.46
C ILE A 168 -22.70 -1.64 -2.83
N LEU A 169 -21.96 -2.73 -3.08
CA LEU A 169 -21.37 -3.02 -4.38
C LEU A 169 -22.44 -3.11 -5.47
N ARG A 170 -23.57 -3.78 -5.22
CA ARG A 170 -24.72 -3.84 -6.14
C ARG A 170 -25.24 -2.45 -6.49
N ASN A 171 -25.41 -1.59 -5.48
CA ASN A 171 -25.87 -0.22 -5.68
C ASN A 171 -24.88 0.59 -6.52
N LEU A 172 -23.58 0.48 -6.22
CA LEU A 172 -22.53 1.16 -6.98
C LEU A 172 -22.48 0.70 -8.43
N LEU A 173 -22.43 -0.62 -8.66
CA LEU A 173 -22.34 -1.19 -10.00
C LEU A 173 -23.58 -0.83 -10.83
N THR A 174 -24.77 -0.88 -10.23
CA THR A 174 -26.02 -0.45 -10.89
C THR A 174 -26.01 1.04 -11.22
N GLN A 175 -25.53 1.89 -10.31
CA GLN A 175 -25.49 3.34 -10.50
C GLN A 175 -24.58 3.74 -11.67
N TYR A 176 -23.45 3.05 -11.85
CA TYR A 176 -22.42 3.43 -12.83
C TYR A 176 -22.40 2.56 -14.10
N LYS A 177 -23.32 1.59 -14.25
CA LYS A 177 -23.32 0.62 -15.36
C LYS A 177 -23.38 1.25 -16.75
N ASP A 178 -24.04 2.39 -16.89
CA ASP A 178 -24.23 3.12 -18.16
C ASP A 178 -23.20 4.27 -18.31
N THR A 179 -22.10 4.21 -17.57
CA THR A 179 -21.02 5.20 -17.61
C THR A 179 -19.68 4.55 -17.95
N ASP A 180 -18.72 5.34 -18.41
CA ASP A 180 -17.35 4.88 -18.68
C ASP A 180 -16.50 4.71 -17.41
N LEU A 181 -17.08 4.85 -16.21
CA LEU A 181 -16.34 4.67 -14.96
C LEU A 181 -16.12 3.18 -14.68
N HIS A 182 -14.86 2.81 -14.50
CA HIS A 182 -14.45 1.51 -14.00
C HIS A 182 -14.36 1.50 -12.47
N LEU A 183 -14.86 0.42 -11.87
CA LEU A 183 -14.78 0.16 -10.43
C LEU A 183 -13.89 -1.05 -10.19
N ARG A 184 -13.04 -0.97 -9.17
CA ARG A 184 -12.08 -2.03 -8.89
C ARG A 184 -12.00 -2.38 -7.41
N VAL A 185 -12.14 -3.66 -7.09
CA VAL A 185 -11.86 -4.22 -5.76
C VAL A 185 -10.44 -4.77 -5.69
N ILE A 186 -9.93 -5.04 -4.47
CA ILE A 186 -8.60 -5.65 -4.28
C ILE A 186 -8.76 -7.01 -3.62
N ALA A 187 -8.41 -8.10 -4.29
CA ALA A 187 -8.67 -9.44 -3.78
C ALA A 187 -7.70 -9.88 -2.70
N ASN A 188 -6.39 -9.76 -2.95
CA ASN A 188 -5.39 -10.43 -2.12
C ASN A 188 -4.68 -9.50 -1.12
N ASN A 189 -5.34 -8.40 -0.70
CA ASN A 189 -4.83 -7.56 0.37
C ASN A 189 -5.33 -8.01 1.75
N LEU A 190 -4.48 -7.88 2.76
CA LEU A 190 -4.74 -8.39 4.11
C LEU A 190 -4.66 -7.26 5.15
N CYS A 191 -5.21 -6.07 4.88
CA CYS A 191 -5.31 -5.03 5.92
C CYS A 191 -6.25 -5.46 7.05
N LEU A 192 -6.01 -4.97 8.27
CA LEU A 192 -7.00 -5.12 9.34
C LEU A 192 -8.32 -4.49 8.91
N ARG A 193 -9.44 -5.10 9.32
CA ARG A 193 -10.75 -4.50 9.15
C ARG A 193 -10.85 -3.21 9.96
N GLU A 194 -11.41 -2.15 9.37
CA GLU A 194 -11.51 -0.81 10.01
C GLU A 194 -10.18 -0.37 10.66
N CYS A 195 -9.07 -0.59 9.94
CA CYS A 195 -7.72 -0.46 10.49
C CYS A 195 -7.44 0.95 11.04
N PRO A 196 -7.14 1.09 12.36
CA PRO A 196 -6.82 2.40 12.95
C PRO A 196 -5.48 2.95 12.45
N PHE A 197 -4.59 2.09 11.99
CA PHE A 197 -3.24 2.47 11.54
C PHE A 197 -3.18 2.95 10.09
N ARG A 198 -4.29 2.88 9.34
CA ARG A 198 -4.26 3.00 7.88
C ARG A 198 -3.71 4.33 7.36
N LEU A 199 -4.05 5.44 8.02
CA LEU A 199 -3.59 6.78 7.64
C LEU A 199 -2.12 6.97 7.98
N ALA A 200 -1.72 6.60 9.20
CA ALA A 200 -0.34 6.68 9.65
C ALA A 200 0.58 5.81 8.80
N HIS A 201 0.18 4.57 8.52
CA HIS A 201 0.90 3.67 7.61
C HIS A 201 0.99 4.24 6.19
N GLY A 202 -0.13 4.73 5.64
CA GLY A 202 -0.16 5.33 4.31
C GLY A 202 0.74 6.56 4.17
N CYS A 203 0.79 7.38 5.22
CA CYS A 203 1.69 8.53 5.30
C CYS A 203 3.15 8.05 5.36
N PHE A 204 3.45 7.12 6.27
CA PHE A 204 4.79 6.55 6.42
C PHE A 204 5.34 6.00 5.09
N VAL A 205 4.59 5.16 4.38
CA VAL A 205 5.04 4.62 3.08
C VAL A 205 5.11 5.68 1.99
N GLY A 206 4.35 6.77 2.10
CA GLY A 206 4.40 7.92 1.20
C GLY A 206 5.65 8.78 1.40
N HIS A 207 6.28 8.72 2.57
CA HIS A 207 7.47 9.51 2.92
C HIS A 207 8.72 8.66 3.15
N SER A 208 8.64 7.35 2.92
CA SER A 208 9.80 6.47 3.05
C SER A 208 10.88 6.82 2.03
N ASP A 209 12.12 6.88 2.47
CA ASP A 209 13.29 7.11 1.63
C ASP A 209 14.06 5.78 1.49
N PRO A 210 14.31 5.28 0.26
CA PRO A 210 15.00 4.00 0.07
C PRO A 210 16.41 3.98 0.67
N GLU A 211 17.05 5.13 0.81
CA GLU A 211 18.42 5.27 1.32
C GLU A 211 18.46 5.42 2.86
N LYS A 212 17.30 5.46 3.53
CA LYS A 212 17.20 5.64 4.98
C LYS A 212 16.47 4.48 5.64
N PHE A 213 17.02 3.99 6.74
CA PHE A 213 16.28 3.10 7.63
C PHE A 213 15.02 3.81 8.12
N SER A 214 13.91 3.09 8.09
CA SER A 214 12.59 3.58 8.48
C SER A 214 11.90 2.47 9.28
N MET A 215 11.30 2.81 10.42
CA MET A 215 10.54 1.87 11.24
C MET A 215 9.05 2.14 11.12
N ASP A 216 8.34 1.19 10.53
CA ASP A 216 6.89 1.24 10.40
C ASP A 216 6.18 0.71 11.65
N TYR A 217 5.96 1.58 12.64
CA TYR A 217 5.23 1.23 13.87
C TYR A 217 3.81 0.69 13.59
N SER A 218 3.17 1.20 12.54
CA SER A 218 1.83 0.78 12.13
C SER A 218 1.82 -0.65 11.60
N LEU A 219 2.82 -1.02 10.78
CA LEU A 219 2.96 -2.37 10.25
C LEU A 219 3.32 -3.38 11.35
N VAL A 220 4.20 -3.02 12.29
CA VAL A 220 4.55 -3.89 13.43
C VAL A 220 3.31 -4.18 14.27
N ASN A 221 2.52 -3.16 14.64
CA ASN A 221 1.26 -3.34 15.36
C ASN A 221 0.25 -4.19 14.56
N CYS A 222 0.16 -3.96 13.25
CA CYS A 222 -0.71 -4.73 12.38
C CYS A 222 -0.33 -6.22 12.37
N ALA A 223 0.97 -6.54 12.28
CA ALA A 223 1.48 -7.90 12.37
C ALA A 223 1.21 -8.50 13.75
N TYR A 224 1.50 -7.75 14.81
CA TYR A 224 1.27 -8.15 16.20
C TYR A 224 -0.17 -8.57 16.43
N LYS A 225 -1.13 -7.75 15.98
CA LYS A 225 -2.55 -8.05 16.10
C LYS A 225 -2.94 -9.34 15.36
N LYS A 226 -2.51 -9.53 14.12
CA LYS A 226 -2.85 -10.73 13.34
C LYS A 226 -2.28 -12.01 13.91
N VAL A 227 -1.05 -11.97 14.43
CA VAL A 227 -0.38 -13.14 14.99
C VAL A 227 -0.97 -13.50 16.35
N THR A 228 -1.19 -12.52 17.23
CA THR A 228 -1.71 -12.76 18.59
C THR A 228 -3.23 -12.90 18.64
N THR A 229 -3.93 -12.45 17.61
CA THR A 229 -5.38 -12.58 17.45
C THR A 229 -5.72 -13.10 16.05
N PRO A 230 -5.54 -14.41 15.78
CA PRO A 230 -5.65 -14.97 14.42
C PRO A 230 -7.00 -14.75 13.73
N ALA A 231 -8.09 -14.53 14.48
CA ALA A 231 -9.36 -14.14 13.91
C ALA A 231 -9.28 -12.85 13.07
N ALA A 232 -8.35 -11.95 13.39
CA ALA A 232 -8.09 -10.72 12.64
C ALA A 232 -7.62 -10.98 11.19
N ILE A 233 -7.07 -12.16 10.90
CA ILE A 233 -6.75 -12.59 9.53
C ILE A 233 -8.04 -12.80 8.74
N LEU A 234 -9.06 -13.40 9.34
CA LEU A 234 -10.34 -13.65 8.67
C LEU A 234 -11.26 -12.42 8.67
N THR A 235 -11.08 -11.45 9.58
CA THR A 235 -11.82 -10.18 9.50
C THR A 235 -11.34 -9.30 8.36
N ALA A 236 -10.09 -9.42 7.93
CA ALA A 236 -9.55 -8.76 6.73
C ALA A 236 -10.35 -9.12 5.48
N GLU A 237 -10.57 -8.16 4.60
CA GLU A 237 -11.57 -8.25 3.52
C GLU A 237 -10.99 -8.80 2.20
N PHE A 238 -10.22 -9.88 2.29
CA PHE A 238 -9.71 -10.58 1.11
C PHE A 238 -10.83 -11.26 0.31
N ILE A 239 -10.53 -11.59 -0.95
CA ILE A 239 -11.33 -12.42 -1.85
C ILE A 239 -10.46 -13.63 -2.19
N ARG A 240 -10.93 -14.86 -1.95
CA ARG A 240 -10.18 -16.06 -2.36
C ARG A 240 -10.31 -16.28 -3.87
N PRO A 241 -9.41 -17.02 -4.51
CA PRO A 241 -9.60 -17.45 -5.89
C PRO A 241 -10.96 -18.13 -6.13
N GLU A 242 -11.36 -19.02 -5.22
CA GLU A 242 -12.65 -19.72 -5.30
C GLU A 242 -13.85 -18.77 -5.18
N ASP A 243 -13.68 -17.60 -4.55
CA ASP A 243 -14.77 -16.65 -4.29
C ASP A 243 -14.91 -15.58 -5.38
N VAL A 244 -14.08 -15.60 -6.44
CA VAL A 244 -14.14 -14.65 -7.56
C VAL A 244 -15.50 -14.68 -8.26
N HIS A 245 -16.12 -15.86 -8.37
CA HIS A 245 -17.40 -16.04 -9.04
C HIS A 245 -18.52 -15.16 -8.46
N TYR A 246 -18.58 -14.91 -7.14
CA TYR A 246 -19.60 -14.03 -6.56
C TYR A 246 -19.51 -12.59 -7.07
N TYR A 247 -18.31 -12.10 -7.36
CA TYR A 247 -18.07 -10.76 -7.89
C TYR A 247 -18.40 -10.68 -9.38
N ARG A 248 -18.12 -11.77 -10.09
CA ARG A 248 -18.51 -11.96 -11.49
C ARG A 248 -20.04 -11.97 -11.63
N GLU A 249 -20.71 -12.80 -10.85
CA GLU A 249 -22.18 -12.89 -10.81
C GLU A 249 -22.82 -11.55 -10.45
N LEU A 250 -22.22 -10.79 -9.52
CA LEU A 250 -22.70 -9.45 -9.18
C LEU A 250 -22.57 -8.45 -10.34
N ALA A 251 -21.47 -8.50 -11.09
CA ALA A 251 -21.29 -7.67 -12.28
C ALA A 251 -22.32 -8.02 -13.36
N GLU A 252 -22.55 -9.31 -13.58
CA GLU A 252 -23.56 -9.84 -14.52
C GLU A 252 -24.99 -9.47 -14.10
N GLU A 253 -25.33 -9.63 -12.81
CA GLU A 253 -26.62 -9.26 -12.22
C GLU A 253 -26.95 -7.78 -12.47
N THR A 254 -25.97 -6.91 -12.26
CA THR A 254 -26.14 -5.45 -12.40
C THR A 254 -25.99 -4.96 -13.84
N GLY A 255 -25.47 -5.80 -14.74
CA GLY A 255 -25.13 -5.46 -16.12
C GLY A 255 -23.92 -4.52 -16.25
N ASN A 256 -23.12 -4.37 -15.20
CA ASN A 256 -21.94 -3.52 -15.22
C ASN A 256 -20.75 -4.26 -15.86
N LYS A 257 -20.20 -3.72 -16.95
CA LYS A 257 -19.09 -4.31 -17.70
C LYS A 257 -17.71 -3.76 -17.30
N ASN A 258 -17.68 -2.77 -16.42
CA ASN A 258 -16.50 -2.00 -16.04
C ASN A 258 -16.10 -2.32 -14.59
N PHE A 259 -16.11 -3.62 -14.23
CA PHE A 259 -15.73 -4.09 -12.90
C PHE A 259 -14.48 -4.98 -12.97
N SER A 260 -13.48 -4.70 -12.14
CA SER A 260 -12.20 -5.41 -12.15
C SER A 260 -11.72 -5.80 -10.75
N ILE A 261 -10.80 -6.76 -10.71
CA ILE A 261 -10.15 -7.23 -9.48
C ILE A 261 -8.65 -6.94 -9.55
N LYS A 262 -8.13 -6.26 -8.54
CA LYS A 262 -6.70 -6.04 -8.37
C LYS A 262 -6.04 -7.14 -7.54
N LEU A 263 -4.96 -7.70 -8.08
CA LEU A 263 -4.01 -8.59 -7.42
C LEU A 263 -2.74 -7.78 -7.14
N ILE A 264 -2.43 -7.55 -5.86
CA ILE A 264 -1.35 -6.66 -5.42
C ILE A 264 0.04 -7.31 -5.50
N ASP A 265 0.93 -7.02 -4.56
CA ASP A 265 2.18 -7.77 -4.41
C ASP A 265 3.32 -7.53 -5.43
N ARG A 266 3.36 -6.35 -6.06
CA ARG A 266 4.50 -5.90 -6.91
C ARG A 266 5.89 -5.88 -6.24
N THR A 267 5.98 -6.12 -4.92
CA THR A 267 7.23 -6.22 -4.16
C THR A 267 7.58 -7.67 -3.80
N ARG A 268 6.78 -8.64 -4.24
CA ARG A 268 6.96 -10.05 -3.91
C ARG A 268 7.80 -10.80 -4.93
N THR A 269 8.34 -11.93 -4.51
CA THR A 269 9.11 -12.83 -5.37
C THR A 269 8.28 -13.35 -6.54
N THR A 270 8.97 -13.74 -7.61
CA THR A 270 8.36 -14.33 -8.80
C THR A 270 7.56 -15.60 -8.48
N ASP A 271 8.05 -16.44 -7.56
CA ASP A 271 7.32 -17.64 -7.11
C ASP A 271 6.01 -17.31 -6.37
N PHE A 272 5.97 -16.19 -5.63
CA PHE A 272 4.74 -15.73 -5.00
C PHE A 272 3.73 -15.29 -6.08
N LEU A 273 4.18 -14.48 -7.04
CA LEU A 273 3.32 -14.04 -8.15
C LEU A 273 2.85 -15.22 -9.01
N HIS A 274 3.67 -16.26 -9.20
CA HIS A 274 3.26 -17.50 -9.87
C HIS A 274 2.04 -18.14 -9.19
N ARG A 275 2.10 -18.31 -7.87
CA ARG A 275 0.97 -18.88 -7.10
C ARG A 275 -0.28 -18.02 -7.19
N VAL A 276 -0.12 -16.69 -7.14
CA VAL A 276 -1.23 -15.74 -7.29
C VAL A 276 -1.85 -15.86 -8.69
N VAL A 277 -1.06 -15.76 -9.76
CA VAL A 277 -1.54 -15.87 -11.14
C VAL A 277 -2.24 -17.21 -11.34
N LYS A 278 -1.58 -18.31 -11.00
CA LYS A 278 -2.16 -19.65 -11.14
C LYS A 278 -3.47 -19.77 -10.37
N GLY A 279 -3.46 -19.41 -9.07
CA GLY A 279 -4.62 -19.57 -8.21
C GLY A 279 -5.85 -18.83 -8.72
N TYR A 280 -5.70 -17.55 -9.06
CA TYR A 280 -6.82 -16.73 -9.53
C TYR A 280 -7.27 -17.05 -10.96
N MET A 281 -6.37 -17.45 -11.87
CA MET A 281 -6.77 -17.84 -13.22
C MET A 281 -7.44 -19.22 -13.26
N GLU A 282 -7.07 -20.13 -12.35
CA GLU A 282 -7.71 -21.44 -12.18
C GLU A 282 -8.94 -21.37 -11.23
N GLU A 283 -9.19 -20.23 -10.58
CA GLU A 283 -10.22 -20.03 -9.54
C GLU A 283 -10.15 -21.11 -8.44
N SER A 284 -8.94 -21.56 -8.12
CA SER A 284 -8.70 -22.63 -7.15
C SER A 284 -7.32 -22.52 -6.55
N TYR A 285 -7.23 -22.66 -5.23
CA TYR A 285 -5.96 -22.75 -4.54
C TYR A 285 -6.02 -23.80 -3.43
N ASP A 286 -5.16 -24.81 -3.52
CA ASP A 286 -5.00 -25.82 -2.48
C ASP A 286 -3.71 -25.54 -1.70
N GLY A 287 -3.87 -25.11 -0.45
CA GLY A 287 -2.75 -24.79 0.44
C GLY A 287 -3.06 -23.67 1.43
N ASN A 288 -1.99 -23.03 1.90
CA ASN A 288 -2.06 -21.93 2.85
C ASN A 288 -2.49 -20.63 2.15
N LEU A 289 -3.63 -20.05 2.52
CA LEU A 289 -4.09 -18.78 1.96
C LEU A 289 -3.03 -17.66 2.09
N LEU A 290 -2.21 -17.67 3.15
CA LEU A 290 -1.15 -16.68 3.38
C LEU A 290 -0.04 -16.69 2.30
N ASP A 291 0.02 -17.72 1.47
CA ASP A 291 1.00 -17.84 0.38
C ASP A 291 0.60 -17.10 -0.90
N ILE A 292 -0.63 -16.57 -0.95
CA ILE A 292 -1.21 -15.82 -2.10
C ILE A 292 -1.86 -14.49 -1.72
N VAL A 293 -1.86 -14.11 -0.44
CA VAL A 293 -2.30 -12.78 0.04
C VAL A 293 -1.13 -11.99 0.62
N ASN A 294 -1.29 -10.68 0.74
CA ASN A 294 -0.27 -9.75 1.23
C ASN A 294 0.02 -9.90 2.75
N TRP A 295 0.55 -11.06 3.13
CA TRP A 295 1.07 -11.39 4.46
C TRP A 295 2.46 -10.76 4.62
N PRO A 296 2.73 -9.95 5.66
CA PRO A 296 3.96 -9.14 5.76
C PRO A 296 5.21 -9.96 6.16
N GLN A 297 5.47 -11.06 5.48
CA GLN A 297 6.64 -11.92 5.66
C GLN A 297 7.84 -11.40 4.87
N ALA A 298 8.98 -11.21 5.55
CA ALA A 298 10.23 -10.81 4.89
C ALA A 298 10.70 -11.78 3.78
N LYS A 299 10.51 -13.10 3.99
CA LYS A 299 10.96 -14.17 3.06
C LYS A 299 10.33 -14.10 1.66
N THR A 300 9.22 -13.41 1.50
CA THR A 300 8.52 -13.30 0.22
C THR A 300 8.74 -11.95 -0.47
N ILE A 301 9.61 -11.09 0.08
CA ILE A 301 10.00 -9.82 -0.54
C ILE A 301 11.09 -10.07 -1.59
N ALA A 302 10.88 -9.57 -2.82
CA ALA A 302 11.75 -9.82 -3.97
C ALA A 302 13.21 -9.38 -3.76
N THR A 303 13.42 -8.31 -2.99
CA THR A 303 14.74 -7.72 -2.77
C THR A 303 15.49 -8.32 -1.57
N LEU A 304 14.87 -9.22 -0.80
CA LEU A 304 15.50 -9.83 0.36
C LEU A 304 15.99 -11.25 0.04
N PRO A 305 17.18 -11.66 0.52
CA PRO A 305 17.68 -13.00 0.28
C PRO A 305 16.77 -14.06 0.91
N PRO A 306 16.58 -15.24 0.27
CA PRO A 306 15.74 -16.33 0.79
C PRO A 306 16.13 -16.76 2.22
N ASP A 307 17.43 -16.67 2.53
CA ASP A 307 18.06 -17.09 3.78
C ASP A 307 18.21 -15.98 4.84
N ALA A 308 17.51 -14.85 4.70
CA ALA A 308 17.37 -13.87 5.79
C ALA A 308 16.81 -14.47 7.10
N ALA A 309 16.40 -15.74 7.06
CA ALA A 309 16.05 -16.63 8.16
C ALA A 309 17.18 -16.96 9.16
N ASN A 310 18.44 -16.56 8.96
CA ASN A 310 19.49 -16.88 9.92
C ASN A 310 19.59 -15.81 11.04
N PRO A 311 19.24 -16.10 12.32
CA PRO A 311 19.18 -15.11 13.40
C PRO A 311 20.54 -14.55 13.86
N GLN A 312 21.64 -14.89 13.17
CA GLN A 312 23.03 -14.65 13.62
C GLN A 312 23.90 -13.88 12.61
N GLY A 313 23.35 -13.36 11.49
CA GLY A 313 24.14 -12.68 10.46
C GLY A 313 24.25 -11.17 10.66
N GLY A 314 25.47 -10.63 10.74
CA GLY A 314 25.78 -9.22 10.94
C GLY A 314 25.30 -8.27 9.82
N ALA A 315 25.38 -6.97 10.10
CA ALA A 315 24.95 -5.89 9.24
C ALA A 315 25.45 -6.02 7.79
N PRO A 316 24.62 -5.71 6.78
CA PRO A 316 25.08 -5.67 5.40
C PRO A 316 26.11 -4.55 5.22
N GLN A 317 27.37 -4.92 4.99
CA GLN A 317 28.41 -4.04 4.47
C GLN A 317 28.32 -4.05 2.94
N GLY A 318 28.14 -2.86 2.35
CA GLY A 318 28.26 -2.68 0.91
C GLY A 318 27.76 -1.32 0.44
N LYS A 319 28.67 -0.34 0.32
CA LYS A 319 28.45 0.85 -0.52
C LYS A 319 28.89 0.52 -1.95
N PRO A 320 28.08 0.78 -2.99
CA PRO A 320 28.62 1.16 -4.29
C PRO A 320 28.99 2.64 -4.23
N ALA A 321 30.21 2.96 -4.65
CA ALA A 321 30.67 4.33 -4.79
C ALA A 321 30.12 4.95 -6.09
N GLY A 322 29.72 6.22 -6.02
CA GLY A 322 29.64 7.11 -7.20
C GLY A 322 28.23 7.36 -7.75
N ALA A 323 27.45 8.20 -7.07
CA ALA A 323 26.42 9.01 -7.71
C ALA A 323 26.53 10.44 -7.14
N PRO A 324 26.42 11.51 -7.97
CA PRO A 324 26.47 12.88 -7.47
C PRO A 324 25.25 13.14 -6.58
N PRO A 325 25.39 13.94 -5.50
CA PRO A 325 24.28 14.21 -4.61
C PRO A 325 23.25 15.09 -5.33
N MET A 326 22.10 14.53 -5.71
CA MET A 326 20.93 15.34 -6.00
C MET A 326 20.34 15.83 -4.68
N GLY A 327 20.58 17.10 -4.38
CA GLY A 327 20.03 17.77 -3.21
C GLY A 327 18.50 17.78 -3.24
N ARG A 328 17.88 17.36 -2.14
CA ARG A 328 16.49 17.70 -1.82
C ARG A 328 16.48 18.75 -0.70
N PRO A 329 15.52 19.69 -0.70
CA PRO A 329 15.34 20.59 0.43
C PRO A 329 14.78 19.82 1.62
N ALA A 330 15.19 20.23 2.82
CA ALA A 330 14.66 19.72 4.08
C ALA A 330 13.21 20.20 4.25
N GLY A 331 12.27 19.26 4.39
CA GLY A 331 10.94 19.57 4.95
C GLY A 331 11.11 20.02 6.39
N GLY A 332 10.68 21.26 6.69
CA GLY A 332 10.74 21.83 8.03
C GLY A 332 9.69 21.23 8.98
N PRO A 333 9.89 21.35 10.31
CA PRO A 333 8.98 20.78 11.31
C PRO A 333 7.63 21.56 11.40
N PRO A 334 6.59 20.96 12.02
CA PRO A 334 5.23 21.51 12.05
C PRO A 334 5.07 22.79 12.90
N PRO A 335 4.05 23.64 12.63
CA PRO A 335 3.99 25.00 13.16
C PRO A 335 3.09 25.14 14.39
N TRP A 336 3.66 25.00 15.58
CA TRP A 336 3.11 25.56 16.83
C TRP A 336 4.33 25.79 17.74
N VAL A 337 4.75 26.98 18.15
CA VAL A 337 4.15 28.28 18.38
C VAL A 337 5.15 29.32 17.89
N MET A 338 4.78 30.26 17.01
CA MET A 338 5.64 31.38 16.63
C MET A 338 5.00 32.68 17.10
N GLU A 339 5.49 33.22 18.21
CA GLU A 339 5.59 34.68 18.30
C GLU A 339 6.61 35.12 17.24
N GLY A 340 6.18 35.94 16.27
CA GLY A 340 7.04 36.49 15.23
C GLY A 340 7.17 35.59 13.97
N ARG A 341 6.34 35.84 12.96
CA ARG A 341 6.60 35.39 11.58
C ARG A 341 7.55 36.38 10.89
N PRO A 342 8.42 35.99 9.95
CA PRO A 342 9.18 36.95 9.15
C PRO A 342 8.26 37.75 8.19
N PRO A 343 8.61 39.00 7.83
CA PRO A 343 7.84 39.81 6.87
C PRO A 343 7.90 39.24 5.45
N ARG A 344 6.82 39.36 4.69
CA ARG A 344 6.75 38.86 3.30
C ARG A 344 7.44 39.83 2.33
N PRO A 345 7.90 39.35 1.15
CA PRO A 345 8.43 40.24 0.12
C PRO A 345 7.41 41.32 -0.27
N GLY A 346 7.75 42.59 -0.05
CA GLY A 346 6.90 43.75 -0.35
C GLY A 346 6.18 44.38 0.85
N GLU A 347 6.28 43.83 2.07
CA GLU A 347 5.76 44.48 3.28
C GLU A 347 6.71 45.61 3.75
N PRO A 348 6.22 46.86 3.96
CA PRO A 348 7.05 47.96 4.45
C PRO A 348 7.59 47.70 5.86
N GLU A 349 8.90 47.89 6.06
CA GLU A 349 9.61 47.53 7.29
C GLU A 349 9.06 48.25 8.54
N GLU A 350 8.56 49.48 8.39
CA GLU A 350 7.94 50.25 9.47
C GLU A 350 6.59 49.67 9.94
N TRP A 351 5.79 49.14 9.01
CA TRP A 351 4.52 48.49 9.34
C TRP A 351 4.73 47.16 10.08
N ALA A 352 5.76 46.40 9.68
CA ALA A 352 6.13 45.14 10.33
C ALA A 352 6.59 45.36 11.79
N LYS A 353 7.45 46.35 12.03
CA LYS A 353 7.91 46.73 13.39
C LYS A 353 6.76 47.19 14.28
N ALA A 354 5.82 47.97 13.77
CA ALA A 354 4.66 48.44 14.53
C ALA A 354 3.69 47.32 14.96
N ASN A 355 3.70 46.17 14.29
CA ASN A 355 2.80 45.04 14.53
C ASN A 355 3.51 43.83 15.16
N GLY A 356 4.66 44.02 15.79
CA GLY A 356 5.37 42.95 16.51
C GLY A 356 5.97 41.87 15.61
N ILE A 357 6.16 42.17 14.31
CA ILE A 357 6.81 41.29 13.35
C ILE A 357 8.29 41.66 13.29
N THR A 358 9.12 40.93 14.05
CA THR A 358 10.58 41.10 14.05
C THR A 358 11.22 40.04 13.16
N ALA A 359 12.17 40.47 12.31
CA ALA A 359 13.05 39.52 11.64
C ALA A 359 13.88 38.78 12.71
N PRO A 360 14.13 37.46 12.57
CA PRO A 360 15.01 36.76 13.49
C PRO A 360 16.39 37.43 13.46
N PRO A 361 17.10 37.51 14.61
CA PRO A 361 18.39 38.17 14.70
C PRO A 361 19.36 37.62 13.65
N ALA A 362 20.10 38.53 13.00
CA ALA A 362 21.07 38.19 11.97
C ALA A 362 22.04 37.12 12.48
N GLY A 363 21.97 35.92 11.90
CA GLY A 363 22.77 34.76 12.31
C GLY A 363 21.98 33.52 12.71
N MET A 364 20.64 33.56 12.78
CA MET A 364 19.85 32.33 12.90
C MET A 364 19.76 31.60 11.54
N PRO A 365 20.24 30.34 11.43
CA PRO A 365 20.12 29.57 10.20
C PRO A 365 18.65 29.24 9.93
N ALA A 366 18.26 29.25 8.66
CA ALA A 366 16.96 28.77 8.22
C ALA A 366 16.77 27.33 8.72
N GLY A 367 15.82 27.12 9.65
CA GLY A 367 15.31 25.82 10.06
C GLY A 367 16.36 24.70 10.20
N GLY A 368 17.33 24.87 11.09
CA GLY A 368 18.22 23.80 11.53
C GLY A 368 17.99 23.49 13.01
N PRO A 369 18.36 22.29 13.50
CA PRO A 369 18.33 22.00 14.93
C PRO A 369 19.17 23.04 15.70
N PRO A 370 18.86 23.31 16.98
CA PRO A 370 19.51 24.36 17.76
C PRO A 370 21.05 24.28 17.69
N PRO A 371 21.77 25.41 17.74
CA PRO A 371 23.23 25.41 17.74
C PRO A 371 23.77 24.52 18.85
N GLY A 372 24.57 23.51 18.49
CA GLY A 372 25.16 22.54 19.44
C GLY A 372 24.50 21.15 19.44
N VAL A 373 23.37 20.96 18.78
CA VAL A 373 22.82 19.62 18.53
C VAL A 373 23.51 19.03 17.29
N PRO A 374 24.30 17.94 17.41
CA PRO A 374 24.93 17.34 16.25
C PRO A 374 23.84 16.91 15.27
N ASN A 375 24.05 17.15 13.97
CA ASN A 375 23.18 16.68 12.90
C ASN A 375 23.36 15.15 12.73
N MET A 376 23.04 14.38 13.79
CA MET A 376 23.04 12.93 13.75
C MET A 376 21.90 12.48 12.86
N ARG A 377 22.16 11.49 11.99
CA ARG A 377 21.05 10.84 11.30
C ARG A 377 20.24 10.14 12.38
N TRP A 378 18.91 10.14 12.28
CA TRP A 378 18.03 9.48 13.25
C TRP A 378 18.44 8.02 13.55
N MET A 379 19.02 7.33 12.55
CA MET A 379 19.65 6.01 12.70
C MET A 379 20.80 5.96 13.72
N ASP A 380 21.61 7.00 13.79
CA ASP A 380 22.78 7.06 14.67
C ASP A 380 22.36 7.12 16.16
N LEU A 381 21.11 7.53 16.41
CA LEU A 381 20.49 7.57 17.74
C LEU A 381 19.92 6.21 18.17
N LEU A 382 19.68 5.28 17.24
CA LEU A 382 19.14 3.96 17.56
C LEU A 382 20.22 3.04 18.14
N LYS A 383 19.83 2.23 19.11
CA LYS A 383 20.64 1.11 19.60
C LYS A 383 20.80 0.06 18.50
N PRO A 384 22.02 -0.41 18.15
CA PRO A 384 22.21 -1.43 17.12
C PRO A 384 21.39 -2.72 17.36
N GLU A 385 21.32 -3.16 18.62
CA GLU A 385 20.52 -4.30 19.06
C GLU A 385 19.01 -4.09 18.83
N ALA A 386 18.53 -2.85 18.95
CA ALA A 386 17.14 -2.51 18.69
C ALA A 386 16.80 -2.54 17.20
N MET A 387 17.70 -2.07 16.33
CA MET A 387 17.51 -2.18 14.88
C MET A 387 17.41 -3.65 14.44
N MET A 388 18.28 -4.51 15.00
CA MET A 388 18.22 -5.96 14.78
C MET A 388 16.91 -6.56 15.29
N ALA A 389 16.48 -6.19 16.50
CA ALA A 389 15.22 -6.64 17.08
C ALA A 389 14.02 -6.23 16.21
N TYR A 390 13.98 -4.97 15.75
CA TYR A 390 12.97 -4.47 14.82
C TYR A 390 12.93 -5.31 13.53
N GLY A 391 14.08 -5.55 12.89
CA GLY A 391 14.12 -6.38 11.68
C GLY A 391 13.58 -7.81 11.90
N ARG A 392 13.82 -8.40 13.08
CA ARG A 392 13.27 -9.70 13.44
C ARG A 392 11.74 -9.71 13.62
N THR A 393 11.10 -8.58 13.90
CA THR A 393 9.62 -8.52 13.97
C THR A 393 8.95 -8.87 12.64
N MET A 394 9.63 -8.67 11.51
CA MET A 394 9.13 -9.01 10.17
C MET A 394 9.36 -10.49 9.77
N HIS A 395 9.93 -11.27 10.68
CA HIS A 395 10.02 -12.73 10.58
C HIS A 395 8.87 -13.35 11.38
N LEU A 396 7.65 -13.22 10.83
CA LEU A 396 6.45 -13.68 11.50
C LEU A 396 6.46 -15.21 11.67
N PRO A 397 5.82 -15.73 12.73
CA PRO A 397 5.73 -17.16 12.97
C PRO A 397 4.93 -17.85 11.85
N LYS A 398 5.14 -19.16 11.69
CA LYS A 398 4.43 -19.92 10.65
C LYS A 398 2.97 -20.14 11.04
N LEU A 399 2.09 -19.36 10.42
CA LEU A 399 0.65 -19.57 10.45
C LEU A 399 0.21 -20.30 9.17
N TYR A 400 -0.75 -21.20 9.31
CA TYR A 400 -1.41 -21.89 8.22
C TYR A 400 -2.90 -21.60 8.24
N VAL A 401 -3.42 -21.05 7.15
CA VAL A 401 -4.84 -20.82 6.92
C VAL A 401 -5.29 -21.76 5.81
N ASP A 402 -6.03 -22.80 6.19
CA ASP A 402 -6.51 -23.84 5.29
C ASP A 402 -7.53 -23.26 4.29
N ASN A 403 -7.10 -23.03 3.05
CA ASN A 403 -7.93 -22.36 2.05
C ASN A 403 -9.18 -23.20 1.69
N LYS A 404 -9.05 -24.52 1.62
CA LYS A 404 -10.17 -25.42 1.25
C LYS A 404 -11.22 -25.49 2.35
N LYS A 405 -10.81 -25.44 3.62
CA LYS A 405 -11.76 -25.36 4.74
C LYS A 405 -12.48 -24.02 4.86
N LEU A 406 -12.19 -23.02 4.02
CA LEU A 406 -12.93 -21.75 3.99
C LEU A 406 -14.15 -21.76 3.05
N ASP A 407 -14.46 -22.87 2.40
CA ASP A 407 -15.64 -22.94 1.51
C ASP A 407 -16.95 -22.66 2.28
N GLY A 408 -17.74 -21.73 1.76
CA GLY A 408 -18.94 -21.21 2.42
C GLY A 408 -18.68 -20.11 3.48
N PHE A 409 -17.42 -19.73 3.74
CA PHE A 409 -17.12 -18.64 4.67
C PHE A 409 -17.72 -17.30 4.22
N LEU A 410 -17.70 -17.02 2.91
CA LEU A 410 -18.13 -15.74 2.35
C LEU A 410 -19.67 -15.57 2.37
N GLU A 411 -20.43 -16.66 2.41
CA GLU A 411 -21.91 -16.68 2.37
C GLU A 411 -22.56 -15.82 3.45
N HIS A 412 -21.95 -15.79 4.64
CA HIS A 412 -22.41 -14.93 5.73
C HIS A 412 -22.44 -13.45 5.32
N PHE A 413 -21.44 -13.00 4.57
CA PHE A 413 -21.32 -11.61 4.13
C PHE A 413 -22.20 -11.29 2.92
N ILE A 414 -22.57 -12.30 2.13
CA ILE A 414 -23.48 -12.12 1.01
C ILE A 414 -24.92 -11.96 1.53
N HIS A 415 -25.34 -12.82 2.44
CA HIS A 415 -26.74 -12.91 2.87
C HIS A 415 -27.07 -12.15 4.15
N ASN A 416 -26.09 -11.95 5.05
CA ASN A 416 -26.33 -11.48 6.41
C ASN A 416 -25.27 -10.50 6.93
N ASN A 417 -24.62 -9.71 6.05
CA ASN A 417 -23.58 -8.80 6.49
C ASN A 417 -24.13 -7.66 7.36
N LYS A 418 -23.79 -7.71 8.65
CA LYS A 418 -24.05 -6.63 9.62
C LYS A 418 -22.77 -6.10 10.24
N CYS A 419 -21.63 -6.35 9.61
CA CYS A 419 -20.36 -6.13 10.26
C CYS A 419 -20.05 -4.65 10.54
N GLY A 420 -20.54 -3.71 9.71
CA GLY A 420 -20.42 -2.27 10.00
C GLY A 420 -21.18 -1.82 11.26
N GLN A 421 -22.03 -2.68 11.82
CA GLN A 421 -22.79 -2.46 13.03
C GLN A 421 -22.42 -3.44 14.15
N SER A 422 -21.41 -4.29 13.94
CA SER A 422 -21.06 -5.37 14.88
C SER A 422 -19.64 -5.25 15.42
N LEU A 423 -19.44 -5.69 16.65
CA LEU A 423 -18.11 -5.84 17.25
C LEU A 423 -17.63 -7.28 17.09
N CYS A 424 -16.43 -7.46 16.54
CA CYS A 424 -15.88 -8.79 16.26
C CYS A 424 -15.42 -9.47 17.56
N VAL A 425 -16.02 -10.62 17.90
CA VAL A 425 -15.67 -11.43 19.07
C VAL A 425 -14.32 -12.12 18.85
N ASN A 426 -13.45 -12.10 19.86
CA ASN A 426 -12.06 -12.58 19.80
C ASN A 426 -11.25 -11.90 18.69
N ASP A 427 -11.57 -10.63 18.42
CA ASP A 427 -10.77 -9.70 17.61
C ASP A 427 -10.80 -8.31 18.25
N ILE A 428 -11.97 -7.66 18.26
CA ILE A 428 -12.16 -6.36 18.93
C ILE A 428 -12.60 -6.55 20.38
N LEU A 429 -13.51 -7.50 20.62
CA LEU A 429 -13.90 -7.89 21.97
C LEU A 429 -12.92 -8.96 22.47
N GLU A 430 -12.29 -8.67 23.61
CA GLU A 430 -11.40 -9.59 24.31
C GLU A 430 -12.17 -10.81 24.85
N PRO A 431 -11.49 -11.93 25.11
CA PRO A 431 -12.13 -13.13 25.68
C PRO A 431 -12.96 -12.81 26.92
N GLY A 432 -14.23 -13.20 26.90
CA GLY A 432 -15.19 -12.96 28.00
C GLY A 432 -15.94 -11.64 27.92
N GLN A 433 -15.54 -10.70 27.05
CA GLN A 433 -16.32 -9.49 26.80
C GLN A 433 -17.57 -9.80 25.97
N THR A 434 -18.65 -9.08 26.25
CA THR A 434 -19.92 -9.19 25.50
C THR A 434 -20.39 -7.81 25.08
N ALA A 435 -21.12 -7.76 23.96
CA ALA A 435 -21.79 -6.57 23.49
C ALA A 435 -23.12 -6.96 22.83
N PRO A 436 -24.15 -6.10 22.86
CA PRO A 436 -25.44 -6.38 22.20
C PRO A 436 -25.31 -6.66 20.70
N ASN A 437 -24.28 -6.09 20.07
CA ASN A 437 -23.96 -6.24 18.65
C ASN A 437 -22.69 -7.09 18.42
N ALA A 438 -22.36 -8.01 19.32
CA ALA A 438 -21.23 -8.91 19.16
C ALA A 438 -21.47 -9.91 18.00
N CYS A 439 -20.46 -10.14 17.16
CA CYS A 439 -20.48 -11.15 16.10
C CYS A 439 -19.25 -12.06 16.19
N ALA A 440 -19.47 -13.38 16.20
CA ALA A 440 -18.44 -14.40 16.32
C ALA A 440 -18.18 -15.18 15.02
N HIS A 441 -18.71 -14.76 13.87
CA HIS A 441 -18.53 -15.48 12.60
C HIS A 441 -17.05 -15.75 12.29
N CYS A 442 -16.24 -14.69 12.14
CA CYS A 442 -14.83 -14.83 11.79
C CYS A 442 -14.02 -15.64 12.82
N SER A 443 -14.25 -15.44 14.12
CA SER A 443 -13.52 -16.20 15.15
C SER A 443 -13.97 -17.65 15.26
N THR A 444 -15.22 -17.96 14.90
CA THR A 444 -15.71 -19.35 14.81
C THR A 444 -15.05 -20.09 13.65
N TRP A 445 -14.87 -19.42 12.50
CA TRP A 445 -14.13 -19.99 11.37
C TRP A 445 -12.63 -20.08 11.65
N ALA A 446 -12.03 -19.08 12.30
CA ALA A 446 -10.60 -19.08 12.61
C ALA A 446 -10.17 -20.32 13.39
N LYS A 447 -10.99 -20.77 14.35
CA LYS A 447 -10.75 -22.02 15.12
C LYS A 447 -10.72 -23.29 14.26
N LYS A 448 -11.38 -23.28 13.10
CA LYS A 448 -11.50 -24.44 12.20
C LYS A 448 -10.41 -24.49 11.14
N VAL A 449 -9.94 -23.31 10.70
CA VAL A 449 -9.12 -23.19 9.50
C VAL A 449 -7.70 -22.69 9.78
N ILE A 450 -7.45 -22.09 10.95
CA ILE A 450 -6.13 -21.56 11.29
C ILE A 450 -5.42 -22.49 12.26
N SER A 451 -4.17 -22.83 11.95
CA SER A 451 -3.26 -23.58 12.81
C SER A 451 -1.88 -22.90 12.85
N TYR A 452 -1.21 -23.00 13.99
CA TYR A 452 0.12 -22.43 14.22
C TYR A 452 0.81 -23.17 15.38
N ASP A 453 2.12 -22.98 15.51
CA ASP A 453 2.88 -23.44 16.68
C ASP A 453 2.77 -22.40 17.82
N GLU A 454 2.22 -22.81 18.97
CA GLU A 454 2.01 -21.91 20.11
C GLU A 454 3.33 -21.36 20.70
N ASN A 455 4.41 -22.15 20.67
CA ASN A 455 5.70 -21.73 21.19
C ASN A 455 6.35 -20.70 20.26
N GLU A 456 6.26 -20.91 18.94
CA GLU A 456 6.77 -19.97 17.94
C GLU A 456 6.04 -18.62 18.06
N VAL A 457 4.70 -18.66 18.19
CA VAL A 457 3.88 -17.46 18.40
C VAL A 457 4.22 -16.77 19.72
N ALA A 458 4.38 -17.51 20.82
CA ALA A 458 4.71 -16.93 22.12
C ALA A 458 6.08 -16.25 22.13
N GLN A 459 7.11 -16.88 21.54
CA GLN A 459 8.45 -16.30 21.42
C GLN A 459 8.45 -15.04 20.56
N TRP A 460 7.76 -15.09 19.41
CA TRP A 460 7.65 -13.93 18.54
C TRP A 460 6.86 -12.78 19.18
N LYS A 461 5.79 -13.11 19.91
CA LYS A 461 4.99 -12.13 20.66
C LYS A 461 5.86 -11.36 21.67
N GLU A 462 6.70 -12.06 22.43
CA GLU A 462 7.58 -11.42 23.42
C GLU A 462 8.57 -10.46 22.76
N LEU A 463 9.24 -10.92 21.69
CA LEU A 463 10.14 -10.08 20.90
C LEU A 463 9.42 -8.83 20.36
N CYS A 464 8.24 -9.02 19.76
CA CYS A 464 7.51 -7.94 19.12
C CYS A 464 6.97 -6.93 20.14
N SER A 465 6.45 -7.39 21.28
CA SER A 465 6.03 -6.53 22.40
C SER A 465 7.19 -5.70 22.93
N GLY A 466 8.37 -6.31 23.11
CA GLY A 466 9.57 -5.59 23.55
C GLY A 466 9.98 -4.48 22.59
N VAL A 467 9.94 -4.73 21.27
CA VAL A 467 10.22 -3.71 20.25
C VAL A 467 9.18 -2.60 20.29
N LEU A 468 7.88 -2.92 20.32
CA LEU A 468 6.81 -1.92 20.39
C LEU A 468 6.95 -1.03 21.63
N HIS A 469 7.15 -1.64 22.80
CA HIS A 469 7.34 -0.90 24.05
C HIS A 469 8.56 0.03 23.98
N SER A 470 9.68 -0.46 23.42
CA SER A 470 10.89 0.37 23.30
C SER A 470 10.72 1.59 22.39
N ILE A 471 9.83 1.51 21.39
CA ILE A 471 9.47 2.65 20.54
C ILE A 471 8.60 3.64 21.32
N GLU A 472 7.67 3.12 22.13
CA GLU A 472 6.69 3.92 22.89
C GLU A 472 7.32 4.67 24.05
N ASP A 473 8.24 4.05 24.79
CA ASP A 473 8.93 4.65 25.94
C ASP A 473 10.25 5.34 25.57
N GLY A 474 10.67 5.23 24.31
CA GLY A 474 11.90 5.82 23.78
C GLY A 474 13.18 5.02 24.11
N THR A 475 13.12 3.93 24.86
CA THR A 475 14.29 3.12 25.24
C THR A 475 14.98 2.46 24.06
N ILE A 476 14.38 2.49 22.86
CA ILE A 476 15.01 2.10 21.59
C ILE A 476 16.24 2.95 21.23
N TYR A 477 16.35 4.16 21.79
CA TYR A 477 17.43 5.12 21.53
C TYR A 477 18.58 5.01 22.54
N LYS A 478 19.79 5.39 22.12
CA LYS A 478 21.02 5.37 22.95
C LYS A 478 20.98 6.32 24.15
N GLN A 479 20.13 7.35 24.12
CA GLN A 479 20.08 8.44 25.11
C GLN A 479 18.70 8.57 25.78
N ALA A 480 17.98 7.46 25.90
CA ALA A 480 16.65 7.42 26.50
C ALA A 480 16.67 7.60 28.02
#